data_AF-A0A372JI02-F1
#
_entry.id   AF-A0A372JI02-F1
#
_cell.length_a   1.000
_cell.length_b   1.000
_cell.length_c   1.000
_cell.angle_alpha   90.00
_cell.angle_beta   90.00
_cell.angle_gamma   90.00
#
_symmetry.space_group_name_H-M   'P 1'
#
loop_
_entity.id
_entity.type
_entity.pdbx_description
1 polymer ?
#
loop_
_entity_poly.entity_id
_entity_poly.type
_entity_poly.pdbx_seq_one_letter_code
_entity_poly.pdbx_strand_id
1 'polypeptide(L)'
;MSPSEDHEIPLELFRNRPELARKVATEVFGLDVPDDLCWQMGPETVTSLAPQQVTLDIALIGSSANNARRAIVHEVQRHAGAEELERISYSWPEYVTSIRRRFRCPTTIMAFCPNRTIARRIRTPMKTGHPGFDLVVLTYTPHDLKPIVDPDQARECPEWVILSAPAHADEEGPPALEAVAAALQATDEEYRGPYYDYVLKRLTDAARHTL
;
A
#
# COMPACT_ATOMS: atom_id res chain seq x y z
N MET A 1 2.05 39.44 5.10
CA MET A 1 2.27 39.39 6.55
C MET A 1 3.76 39.21 6.71
N SER A 2 4.48 40.16 7.31
CA SER A 2 5.88 39.90 7.68
C SER A 2 5.90 38.79 8.73
N PRO A 3 6.89 37.89 8.71
CA PRO A 3 7.07 36.94 9.79
C PRO A 3 7.19 37.67 11.13
N SER A 4 6.60 37.12 12.19
CA SER A 4 6.73 37.65 13.55
C SER A 4 8.17 37.48 14.05
N GLU A 5 8.67 38.41 14.86
CA GLU A 5 9.95 38.23 15.58
C GLU A 5 9.96 36.92 16.39
N ASP A 6 8.81 36.52 16.94
CA ASP A 6 8.62 35.25 17.64
C ASP A 6 8.83 34.01 16.74
N HIS A 7 8.74 34.16 15.42
CA HIS A 7 9.00 33.09 14.46
C HIS A 7 10.44 33.13 13.93
N GLU A 8 10.94 34.32 13.59
CA GLU A 8 12.25 34.47 12.94
C GLU A 8 13.42 34.23 13.89
N ILE A 9 13.37 34.78 15.11
CA ILE A 9 14.47 34.64 16.07
C ILE A 9 14.77 33.16 16.39
N PRO A 10 13.79 32.29 16.68
CA PRO A 10 14.06 30.85 16.83
C PRO A 10 14.72 30.22 15.61
N LEU A 11 14.28 30.54 14.38
CA LEU A 11 14.90 30.01 13.16
C LEU A 11 16.36 30.46 13.02
N GLU A 12 16.67 31.72 13.30
CA GLU A 12 18.04 32.25 13.29
C GLU A 12 18.96 31.51 14.27
N LEU A 13 18.49 31.17 15.48
CA LEU A 13 19.27 30.41 16.45
C LEU A 13 19.68 29.04 15.91
N PHE A 14 18.77 28.32 15.23
CA PHE A 14 19.08 27.04 14.58
C PHE A 14 19.99 27.20 13.36
N ARG A 15 19.79 28.25 12.54
CA ARG A 15 20.68 28.54 11.40
C ARG A 15 22.11 28.85 11.85
N ASN A 16 22.27 29.59 12.95
CA ASN A 16 23.58 29.97 13.50
C ASN A 16 24.31 28.80 14.17
N ARG A 17 23.58 27.81 14.72
CA ARG A 17 24.15 26.61 15.34
C ARG A 17 23.32 25.36 15.02
N PRO A 18 23.52 24.71 13.86
CA PRO A 18 22.75 23.53 13.45
C PRO A 18 22.77 22.37 14.47
N GLU A 19 23.84 22.21 15.23
CA GLU A 19 23.96 21.18 16.29
C GLU A 19 22.94 21.37 17.42
N LEU A 20 22.35 22.56 17.55
CA LEU A 20 21.25 22.81 18.48
C LEU A 20 20.07 21.87 18.18
N ALA A 21 19.79 21.57 16.91
CA ALA A 21 18.72 20.65 16.53
C ALA A 21 18.95 19.24 17.07
N ARG A 22 20.18 18.72 16.96
CA ARG A 22 20.57 17.43 17.56
C ARG A 22 20.42 17.47 19.08
N LYS A 23 20.93 18.51 19.76
CA LYS A 23 20.83 18.63 21.21
C LYS A 23 19.38 18.62 21.71
N VAL A 24 18.49 19.30 20.99
CA VAL A 24 17.05 19.28 21.28
C VAL A 24 16.46 17.89 21.04
N ALA A 25 16.77 17.26 19.90
CA ALA A 25 16.33 15.90 19.57
C ALA A 25 16.70 14.87 20.65
N THR A 26 17.93 14.93 21.17
CA THR A 26 18.40 13.99 22.20
C THR A 26 17.89 14.35 23.60
N GLU A 27 18.05 15.60 24.06
CA GLU A 27 17.78 15.97 25.46
C GLU A 27 16.31 16.22 25.75
N VAL A 28 15.54 16.69 24.76
CA VAL A 28 14.11 16.99 24.95
C VAL A 28 13.24 15.81 24.51
N PHE A 29 13.58 15.17 23.39
CA PHE A 29 12.76 14.11 22.80
C PHE A 29 13.32 12.70 22.98
N GLY A 30 14.55 12.55 23.51
CA GLY A 30 15.14 11.23 23.76
C GLY A 30 15.45 10.44 22.48
N LEU A 31 15.66 11.12 21.34
CA LEU A 31 15.96 10.44 20.09
C LEU A 31 17.39 9.87 20.11
N ASP A 32 17.53 8.65 19.61
CA ASP A 32 18.82 8.00 19.42
C ASP A 32 19.50 8.56 18.17
N VAL A 33 20.32 9.59 18.36
CA VAL A 33 21.01 10.32 17.29
C VAL A 33 22.51 10.11 17.47
N PRO A 34 23.22 9.48 16.52
CA PRO A 34 24.65 9.22 16.63
C PRO A 34 25.48 10.51 16.79
N ASP A 35 26.51 10.42 17.63
CA ASP A 35 27.34 11.58 17.99
C ASP A 35 28.31 12.02 16.88
N ASP A 36 28.61 11.13 15.94
CA ASP A 36 29.58 11.29 14.85
C ASP A 36 29.00 11.92 13.58
N LEU A 37 27.71 12.26 13.57
CA LEU A 37 27.05 12.94 12.45
C LEU A 37 27.44 14.42 12.37
N CYS A 38 27.78 14.87 11.16
CA CYS A 38 27.98 16.28 10.83
C CYS A 38 26.66 16.90 10.36
N TRP A 39 26.19 17.94 11.04
CA TRP A 39 24.91 18.60 10.75
C TRP A 39 25.13 19.79 9.85
N GLN A 40 24.42 19.81 8.72
CA GLN A 40 24.42 20.93 7.78
C GLN A 40 22.99 21.37 7.54
N MET A 41 22.82 22.66 7.25
CA MET A 41 21.52 23.17 6.82
C MET A 41 21.14 22.51 5.50
N GLY A 42 20.03 21.79 5.50
CA GLY A 42 19.38 21.34 4.28
C GLY A 42 18.72 22.50 3.53
N PRO A 43 18.28 22.29 2.29
CA PRO A 43 17.52 23.29 1.56
C PRO A 43 16.19 23.59 2.30
N GLU A 44 15.91 24.88 2.52
CA GLU A 44 14.62 25.31 3.11
C GLU A 44 13.45 25.05 2.16
N THR A 45 13.73 24.91 0.87
CA THR A 45 12.78 24.48 -0.16
C THR A 45 13.32 23.24 -0.85
N VAL A 46 12.67 22.10 -0.64
CA VAL A 46 12.90 20.91 -1.46
C VAL A 46 12.05 21.05 -2.71
N THR A 47 12.63 21.59 -3.78
CA THR A 47 12.02 21.54 -5.11
C THR A 47 12.25 20.17 -5.72
N SER A 48 11.20 19.38 -5.93
CA SER A 48 11.29 18.26 -6.87
C SER A 48 11.61 18.83 -8.25
N LEU A 49 12.69 18.34 -8.86
CA LEU A 49 13.20 18.81 -10.16
C LEU A 49 12.21 18.59 -11.33
N ALA A 50 11.14 17.84 -11.09
CA ALA A 50 9.95 17.67 -11.93
C ALA A 50 8.70 17.69 -11.03
N PRO A 51 7.47 17.92 -11.54
CA PRO A 51 6.27 17.58 -10.80
C PRO A 51 6.45 16.16 -10.25
N GLN A 52 6.38 16.01 -8.92
CA GLN A 52 6.58 14.72 -8.28
C GLN A 52 5.56 13.73 -8.84
N GLN A 53 6.00 12.90 -9.78
CA GLN A 53 5.17 11.90 -10.40
C GLN A 53 5.25 10.65 -9.52
N VAL A 54 4.28 10.53 -8.63
CA VAL A 54 4.04 9.30 -7.89
C VAL A 54 3.22 8.38 -8.78
N THR A 55 3.84 7.31 -9.29
CA THR A 55 3.14 6.26 -10.05
C THR A 55 2.66 5.20 -9.07
N LEU A 56 1.35 4.98 -9.04
CA LEU A 56 0.67 3.99 -8.20
C LEU A 56 0.03 2.95 -9.12
N ASP A 57 -0.10 1.71 -8.67
CA ASP A 57 -0.88 0.70 -9.40
C ASP A 57 -2.36 1.14 -9.48
N ILE A 58 -2.98 1.39 -8.33
CA ILE A 58 -4.38 1.84 -8.23
C ILE A 58 -4.53 2.89 -7.11
N ALA A 59 -5.24 3.97 -7.42
CA ALA A 59 -5.67 4.97 -6.43
C ALA A 59 -7.18 5.26 -6.56
N LEU A 60 -7.95 4.92 -5.53
CA LEU A 60 -9.39 5.11 -5.47
C LEU A 60 -9.72 6.29 -4.56
N ILE A 61 -10.49 7.26 -5.05
CA ILE A 61 -10.91 8.44 -4.30
C ILE A 61 -12.42 8.39 -4.05
N GLY A 62 -12.80 8.05 -2.81
CA GLY A 62 -14.19 8.06 -2.38
C GLY A 62 -14.66 9.47 -2.08
N SER A 63 -15.65 9.96 -2.83
CA SER A 63 -16.16 11.34 -2.74
C SER A 63 -17.63 11.39 -2.35
N SER A 64 -18.03 12.42 -1.62
CA SER A 64 -19.43 12.74 -1.31
C SER A 64 -19.68 14.19 -1.66
N ALA A 65 -20.69 14.47 -2.50
CA ALA A 65 -21.02 15.81 -2.96
C ALA A 65 -19.77 16.59 -3.42
N ASN A 66 -18.97 15.96 -4.29
CA ASN A 66 -17.71 16.47 -4.86
C ASN A 66 -16.56 16.73 -3.86
N ASN A 67 -16.70 16.32 -2.60
CA ASN A 67 -15.61 16.39 -1.62
C ASN A 67 -15.02 15.01 -1.40
N ALA A 68 -13.70 14.88 -1.59
CA ALA A 68 -12.97 13.66 -1.24
C ALA A 68 -13.08 13.39 0.27
N ARG A 69 -13.51 12.18 0.65
CA ARG A 69 -13.71 11.76 2.04
C ARG A 69 -12.73 10.68 2.48
N ARG A 70 -12.28 9.84 1.55
CA ARG A 70 -11.31 8.76 1.75
C ARG A 70 -10.53 8.51 0.47
N ALA A 71 -9.31 8.03 0.62
CA ALA A 71 -8.53 7.48 -0.47
C ALA A 71 -8.00 6.08 -0.11
N ILE A 72 -7.96 5.20 -1.11
CA ILE A 72 -7.33 3.88 -1.01
C ILE A 72 -6.25 3.81 -2.09
N VAL A 73 -5.02 3.52 -1.67
CA VAL A 73 -3.93 3.09 -2.56
C VAL A 73 -3.90 1.58 -2.50
N HIS A 74 -3.92 0.93 -3.66
CA HIS A 74 -3.92 -0.52 -3.76
C HIS A 74 -2.79 -0.97 -4.68
N GLU A 75 -1.91 -1.81 -4.16
CA GLU A 75 -0.72 -2.32 -4.84
C GLU A 75 -0.77 -3.84 -4.97
N VAL A 76 -0.16 -4.40 -6.02
CA VAL A 76 -0.02 -5.85 -6.16
C VAL A 76 1.43 -6.26 -5.96
N GLN A 77 1.72 -6.96 -4.86
CA GLN A 77 3.07 -7.34 -4.52
C GLN A 77 3.34 -8.83 -4.66
N ARG A 78 4.11 -9.19 -5.69
CA ARG A 78 4.42 -10.59 -6.05
C ARG A 78 5.70 -11.12 -5.43
N HIS A 79 6.58 -10.24 -4.94
CA HIS A 79 7.88 -10.61 -4.38
C HIS A 79 8.18 -9.77 -3.14
N ALA A 80 8.99 -10.32 -2.24
CA ALA A 80 9.45 -9.63 -1.04
C ALA A 80 10.92 -9.98 -0.78
N GLY A 81 11.75 -9.70 -1.78
CA GLY A 81 13.22 -9.73 -1.68
C GLY A 81 13.74 -8.48 -0.97
N ALA A 82 15.01 -8.49 -0.57
CA ALA A 82 15.60 -7.38 0.20
C ALA A 82 15.52 -6.04 -0.55
N GLU A 83 15.96 -6.00 -1.81
CA GLU A 83 15.90 -4.81 -2.67
C GLU A 83 14.46 -4.28 -2.83
N GLU A 84 13.52 -5.20 -3.00
CA GLU A 84 12.11 -4.85 -3.16
C GLU A 84 11.52 -4.25 -1.88
N LEU A 85 11.83 -4.85 -0.72
CA LEU A 85 11.41 -4.34 0.59
C LEU A 85 12.04 -2.98 0.89
N GLU A 86 13.32 -2.79 0.53
CA GLU A 86 14.00 -1.51 0.64
C GLU A 86 13.31 -0.44 -0.21
N ARG A 87 13.08 -0.74 -1.50
CA ARG A 87 12.39 0.17 -2.42
C ARG A 87 11.03 0.63 -1.89
N ILE A 88 10.17 -0.31 -1.49
CA ILE A 88 8.82 0.04 -1.02
C ILE A 88 8.83 0.77 0.33
N SER A 89 9.87 0.58 1.15
CA SER A 89 10.01 1.27 2.43
C SER A 89 10.21 2.77 2.29
N TYR A 90 10.77 3.22 1.16
CA TYR A 90 10.90 4.64 0.85
C TYR A 90 9.72 5.19 0.05
N SER A 91 9.06 4.38 -0.79
CA SER A 91 7.99 4.87 -1.68
C SER A 91 6.60 4.82 -1.04
N TRP A 92 6.21 3.77 -0.33
CA TRP A 92 4.84 3.61 0.15
C TRP A 92 4.42 4.64 1.22
N PRO A 93 5.29 5.05 2.17
CA PRO A 93 4.97 6.17 3.07
C PRO A 93 4.74 7.50 2.30
N GLU A 94 5.53 7.73 1.25
CA GLU A 94 5.34 8.88 0.36
C GLU A 94 3.98 8.81 -0.36
N TYR A 95 3.55 7.62 -0.82
CA TYR A 95 2.26 7.45 -1.51
C TYR A 95 1.10 7.88 -0.61
N VAL A 96 1.08 7.41 0.63
CA VAL A 96 0.04 7.72 1.62
C VAL A 96 -0.01 9.23 1.89
N THR A 97 1.15 9.84 2.15
CA THR A 97 1.24 11.26 2.51
C THR A 97 0.95 12.18 1.32
N SER A 98 1.40 11.82 0.12
CA SER A 98 1.18 12.59 -1.11
C SER A 98 -0.29 12.59 -1.51
N ILE A 99 -0.95 11.44 -1.51
CA ILE A 99 -2.39 11.34 -1.79
C ILE A 99 -3.19 12.07 -0.72
N ARG A 100 -2.85 11.89 0.56
CA ARG A 100 -3.49 12.63 1.66
C ARG A 100 -3.36 14.13 1.49
N ARG A 101 -2.17 14.64 1.13
CA ARG A 101 -1.93 16.06 0.90
C ARG A 101 -2.70 16.58 -0.31
N ARG A 102 -2.72 15.83 -1.41
CA ARG A 102 -3.38 16.20 -2.67
C ARG A 102 -4.90 16.29 -2.53
N PHE A 103 -5.51 15.28 -1.92
CA PHE A 103 -6.97 15.15 -1.83
C PHE A 103 -7.54 15.60 -0.48
N ARG A 104 -6.68 15.94 0.49
CA ARG A 104 -7.05 16.44 1.83
C ARG A 104 -8.02 15.50 2.57
N CYS A 105 -7.87 14.20 2.38
CA CYS A 105 -8.67 13.17 3.03
C CYS A 105 -7.78 12.06 3.62
N PRO A 106 -8.28 11.29 4.60
CA PRO A 106 -7.56 10.13 5.10
C PRO A 106 -7.30 9.11 3.98
N THR A 107 -6.06 8.62 3.92
CA THR A 107 -5.59 7.68 2.91
C THR A 107 -5.13 6.40 3.57
N THR A 108 -5.52 5.27 3.00
CA THR A 108 -5.09 3.94 3.42
C THR A 108 -4.36 3.27 2.27
N ILE A 109 -3.25 2.59 2.56
CA ILE A 109 -2.58 1.72 1.60
C ILE A 109 -2.83 0.26 1.95
N MET A 110 -3.15 -0.53 0.94
CA MET A 110 -3.27 -1.98 1.04
C MET A 110 -2.56 -2.67 -0.11
N ALA A 111 -2.13 -3.92 0.11
CA ALA A 111 -1.44 -4.70 -0.90
C ALA A 111 -2.00 -6.11 -0.99
N PHE A 112 -2.36 -6.51 -2.22
CA PHE A 112 -2.64 -7.91 -2.53
C PHE A 112 -1.32 -8.67 -2.69
N CYS A 113 -1.22 -9.82 -2.01
CA CYS A 113 -0.06 -10.69 -2.03
C CYS A 113 -0.47 -12.10 -2.46
N PRO A 114 0.28 -12.79 -3.32
CA PRO A 114 -0.11 -14.12 -3.81
C PRO A 114 -0.04 -15.20 -2.73
N ASN A 115 0.68 -14.98 -1.62
CA ASN A 115 0.74 -15.90 -0.49
C ASN A 115 1.04 -15.19 0.83
N ARG A 116 0.80 -15.91 1.93
CA ARG A 116 0.96 -15.41 3.31
C ARG A 116 2.41 -15.05 3.66
N THR A 117 3.40 -15.70 3.05
CA THR A 117 4.82 -15.43 3.30
C THR A 117 5.19 -14.02 2.84
N ILE A 118 4.80 -13.65 1.63
CA ILE A 118 5.01 -12.30 1.08
C ILE A 118 4.23 -11.27 1.90
N ALA A 119 2.95 -11.54 2.17
CA ALA A 119 2.08 -10.65 2.94
C ALA A 119 2.65 -10.31 4.33
N ARG A 120 3.24 -11.32 5.01
CA ARG A 120 3.88 -11.12 6.31
C ARG A 120 5.13 -10.28 6.23
N ARG A 121 5.97 -10.47 5.21
CA ARG A 121 7.20 -9.69 5.03
C ARG A 121 6.89 -8.21 4.80
N ILE A 122 5.94 -7.91 3.92
CA ILE A 122 5.52 -6.53 3.60
C ILE A 122 4.87 -5.85 4.81
N ARG A 123 4.17 -6.60 5.67
CA ARG A 123 3.56 -6.06 6.89
C ARG A 123 4.58 -5.65 7.97
N THR A 124 5.87 -5.98 7.80
CA THR A 124 6.91 -5.50 8.71
C THR A 124 6.89 -3.97 8.75
N PRO A 125 6.85 -3.32 9.93
CA PRO A 125 6.78 -1.87 10.02
C PRO A 125 7.92 -1.19 9.26
N MET A 126 7.55 -0.32 8.31
CA MET A 126 8.50 0.49 7.55
C MET A 126 8.90 1.69 8.40
N LYS A 127 10.16 1.71 8.85
CA LYS A 127 10.70 2.75 9.72
C LYS A 127 10.98 4.01 8.90
N THR A 128 10.30 5.10 9.22
CA THR A 128 10.49 6.40 8.54
C THR A 128 11.46 7.33 9.28
N GLY A 129 11.82 6.97 10.52
CA GLY A 129 12.70 7.74 11.39
C GLY A 129 11.98 8.71 12.34
N HIS A 130 10.69 9.03 12.12
CA HIS A 130 9.92 9.87 13.04
C HIS A 130 9.13 9.03 14.07
N PRO A 131 9.18 9.36 15.38
CA PRO A 131 8.42 8.64 16.39
C PRO A 131 6.92 8.59 16.09
N GLY A 132 6.35 7.39 16.08
CA GLY A 132 4.92 7.19 15.85
C GLY A 132 4.48 7.33 14.39
N PHE A 133 5.42 7.46 13.44
CA PHE A 133 5.11 7.58 12.01
C PHE A 133 5.72 6.45 11.18
N ASP A 134 5.66 5.22 11.71
CA ASP A 134 5.98 4.02 10.94
C ASP A 134 4.77 3.58 10.12
N LEU A 135 5.00 3.12 8.89
CA LEU A 135 3.94 2.56 8.05
C LEU A 135 3.84 1.05 8.23
N VAL A 136 2.67 0.57 8.64
CA VAL A 136 2.31 -0.85 8.58
C VAL A 136 1.26 -1.03 7.50
N VAL A 137 1.62 -1.72 6.43
CA VAL A 137 0.76 -1.90 5.26
C VAL A 137 -0.32 -2.94 5.53
N LEU A 138 -1.55 -2.65 5.10
CA LEU A 138 -2.64 -3.63 5.14
C LEU A 138 -2.45 -4.65 4.02
N THR A 139 -1.97 -5.83 4.36
CA THR A 139 -1.77 -6.90 3.37
C THR A 139 -2.91 -7.92 3.41
N TYR A 140 -3.29 -8.46 2.26
CA TYR A 140 -4.22 -9.58 2.17
C TYR A 140 -3.82 -10.52 1.03
N THR A 141 -4.33 -11.75 1.09
CA THR A 141 -4.02 -12.87 0.20
C THR A 141 -5.31 -13.55 -0.25
N PRO A 142 -5.28 -14.43 -1.26
CA PRO A 142 -6.45 -15.24 -1.62
C PRO A 142 -7.09 -15.96 -0.42
N HIS A 143 -6.30 -16.42 0.55
CA HIS A 143 -6.81 -17.09 1.75
C HIS A 143 -7.59 -16.19 2.72
N ASP A 144 -7.45 -14.87 2.61
CA ASP A 144 -8.16 -13.91 3.45
C ASP A 144 -9.54 -13.55 2.87
N LEU A 145 -9.79 -13.92 1.61
CA LEU A 145 -11.06 -13.74 0.93
C LEU A 145 -11.95 -14.95 1.20
N LYS A 146 -13.16 -14.73 1.73
CA LYS A 146 -14.12 -15.82 1.95
C LYS A 146 -14.53 -16.44 0.62
N PRO A 147 -14.53 -17.78 0.46
CA PRO A 147 -14.97 -18.39 -0.78
C PRO A 147 -16.46 -18.12 -1.02
N ILE A 148 -16.79 -17.84 -2.28
CA ILE A 148 -18.18 -17.83 -2.78
C ILE A 148 -18.32 -19.07 -3.64
N VAL A 149 -19.13 -20.03 -3.18
CA VAL A 149 -19.37 -21.32 -3.88
C VAL A 149 -20.77 -21.40 -4.50
N ASP A 150 -21.64 -20.44 -4.20
CA ASP A 150 -22.96 -20.32 -4.80
C ASP A 150 -22.83 -19.66 -6.19
N PRO A 151 -23.21 -20.32 -7.29
CA PRO A 151 -23.12 -19.78 -8.63
C PRO A 151 -23.88 -18.46 -8.82
N ASP A 152 -24.99 -18.24 -8.13
CA ASP A 152 -25.77 -17.01 -8.29
C ASP A 152 -25.04 -15.82 -7.65
N GLN A 153 -24.50 -16.00 -6.44
CA GLN A 153 -23.64 -15.01 -5.78
C GLN A 153 -22.33 -14.79 -6.56
N ALA A 154 -21.79 -15.84 -7.19
CA ALA A 154 -20.57 -15.76 -7.99
C ALA A 154 -20.73 -14.82 -9.20
N ARG A 155 -21.93 -14.75 -9.79
CA ARG A 155 -22.22 -13.82 -10.90
C ARG A 155 -22.33 -12.37 -10.46
N GLU A 156 -22.65 -12.11 -9.18
CA GLU A 156 -22.77 -10.74 -8.65
C GLU A 156 -21.40 -10.10 -8.36
N CYS A 157 -20.39 -10.90 -8.04
CA CYS A 157 -19.02 -10.42 -7.83
C CYS A 157 -17.96 -11.39 -8.40
N PRO A 158 -17.86 -11.49 -9.74
CA PRO A 158 -16.94 -12.41 -10.39
C PRO A 158 -15.49 -12.24 -9.93
N GLU A 159 -15.02 -11.01 -9.79
CA GLU A 159 -13.62 -10.70 -9.45
C GLU A 159 -13.24 -11.25 -8.06
N TRP A 160 -14.17 -11.28 -7.11
CA TRP A 160 -13.94 -11.86 -5.78
C TRP A 160 -13.75 -13.38 -5.88
N VAL A 161 -14.56 -14.05 -6.69
CA VAL A 161 -14.44 -15.49 -6.95
C VAL A 161 -13.09 -15.79 -7.59
N ILE A 162 -12.73 -15.05 -8.64
CA ILE A 162 -11.47 -15.21 -9.38
C ILE A 162 -10.25 -15.00 -8.48
N LEU A 163 -10.28 -14.01 -7.58
CA LEU A 163 -9.18 -13.75 -6.65
C LEU A 163 -9.09 -14.76 -5.50
N SER A 164 -10.23 -15.27 -5.02
CA SER A 164 -10.27 -16.19 -3.86
C SER A 164 -10.04 -17.65 -4.25
N ALA A 165 -10.47 -18.08 -5.44
CA ALA A 165 -10.46 -19.47 -5.87
C ALA A 165 -9.11 -20.20 -5.72
N PRO A 166 -7.94 -19.58 -6.03
CA PRO A 166 -6.65 -20.23 -5.83
C PRO A 166 -6.36 -20.74 -4.42
N ALA A 167 -7.01 -20.18 -3.39
CA ALA A 167 -6.82 -20.58 -2.00
C ALA A 167 -7.79 -21.65 -1.51
N HIS A 168 -8.94 -21.80 -2.17
CA HIS A 168 -10.09 -22.54 -1.61
C HIS A 168 -10.63 -23.63 -2.52
N ALA A 169 -10.23 -23.67 -3.80
CA ALA A 169 -10.77 -24.63 -4.77
C ALA A 169 -10.57 -26.11 -4.36
N ASP A 170 -9.46 -26.44 -3.70
CA ASP A 170 -9.22 -27.82 -3.23
C ASP A 170 -10.07 -28.18 -2.00
N GLU A 171 -10.28 -27.22 -1.08
CA GLU A 171 -11.03 -27.43 0.17
C GLU A 171 -12.53 -27.51 -0.11
N GLU A 172 -13.04 -26.62 -0.95
CA GLU A 172 -14.45 -26.54 -1.31
C GLU A 172 -14.83 -27.55 -2.41
N GLY A 173 -13.88 -27.94 -3.27
CA GLY A 173 -14.09 -28.95 -4.31
C GLY A 173 -14.96 -28.46 -5.48
N PRO A 174 -15.81 -29.33 -6.07
CA PRO A 174 -16.60 -29.00 -7.26
C PRO A 174 -17.45 -27.72 -7.16
N PRO A 175 -18.14 -27.40 -6.04
CA PRO A 175 -18.88 -26.14 -5.89
C PRO A 175 -18.05 -24.88 -6.14
N ALA A 176 -16.79 -24.83 -5.70
CA ALA A 176 -15.93 -23.68 -5.97
C ALA A 176 -15.59 -23.55 -7.47
N LEU A 177 -15.43 -24.66 -8.18
CA LEU A 177 -15.16 -24.64 -9.62
C LEU A 177 -16.41 -24.25 -10.43
N GLU A 178 -17.58 -24.72 -10.00
CA GLU A 178 -18.87 -24.27 -10.56
C GLU A 178 -19.07 -22.76 -10.37
N ALA A 179 -18.72 -22.23 -9.19
CA ALA A 179 -18.75 -20.79 -8.93
C ALA A 179 -17.74 -20.03 -9.81
N VAL A 180 -16.52 -20.55 -10.01
CA VAL A 180 -15.55 -19.96 -10.95
C VAL A 180 -16.10 -19.94 -12.38
N ALA A 181 -16.71 -21.03 -12.85
CA ALA A 181 -17.31 -21.09 -14.17
C ALA A 181 -18.46 -20.07 -14.32
N ALA A 182 -19.33 -19.96 -13.31
CA ALA A 182 -20.41 -18.99 -13.29
C ALA A 182 -19.89 -17.54 -13.28
N ALA A 183 -18.86 -17.25 -12.49
CA ALA A 183 -18.18 -15.96 -12.47
C ALA A 183 -17.62 -15.60 -13.85
N LEU A 184 -16.86 -16.51 -14.48
CA LEU A 184 -16.29 -16.30 -15.81
C LEU A 184 -17.34 -16.08 -16.90
N GLN A 185 -18.50 -16.75 -16.80
CA GLN A 185 -19.61 -16.54 -17.73
C GLN A 185 -20.23 -15.14 -17.58
N ALA A 186 -20.30 -14.61 -16.35
CA ALA A 186 -20.82 -13.27 -16.07
C ALA A 186 -19.80 -12.15 -16.35
N THR A 187 -18.50 -12.46 -16.39
CA THR A 187 -17.45 -11.51 -16.78
C THR A 187 -17.58 -11.10 -18.26
N ASP A 188 -17.35 -9.83 -18.56
CA ASP A 188 -17.29 -9.31 -19.93
C ASP A 188 -16.29 -10.08 -20.81
N GLU A 189 -16.58 -10.18 -22.10
CA GLU A 189 -15.80 -11.00 -23.04
C GLU A 189 -14.32 -10.62 -23.10
N GLU A 190 -14.02 -9.32 -22.98
CA GLU A 190 -12.65 -8.79 -22.96
C GLU A 190 -11.81 -9.37 -21.80
N TYR A 191 -12.40 -9.56 -20.62
CA TYR A 191 -11.68 -9.97 -19.40
C TYR A 191 -11.74 -11.46 -19.12
N ARG A 192 -12.68 -12.18 -19.74
CA ARG A 192 -12.92 -13.61 -19.51
C ARG A 192 -11.67 -14.47 -19.76
N GLY A 193 -11.01 -14.27 -20.89
CA GLY A 193 -9.78 -15.01 -21.24
C GLY A 193 -8.64 -14.78 -20.22
N PRO A 194 -8.27 -13.52 -19.94
CA PRO A 194 -7.28 -13.20 -18.91
C PRO A 194 -7.62 -13.75 -17.51
N TYR A 195 -8.90 -13.70 -17.11
CA TYR A 195 -9.33 -14.21 -15.80
C TYR A 195 -9.25 -15.73 -15.73
N TYR A 196 -9.67 -16.43 -16.79
CA TYR A 196 -9.53 -17.87 -16.90
C TYR A 196 -8.06 -18.29 -16.78
N ASP A 197 -7.17 -17.66 -17.55
CA ASP A 197 -5.73 -17.91 -17.50
C ASP A 197 -5.14 -17.65 -16.10
N TYR A 198 -5.62 -16.61 -15.41
CA TYR A 198 -5.16 -16.27 -14.07
C TYR A 198 -5.49 -17.39 -13.07
N VAL A 199 -6.73 -17.87 -13.08
CA VAL A 199 -7.19 -18.94 -12.17
C VAL A 199 -6.50 -20.25 -12.52
N LEU A 200 -6.50 -20.63 -13.80
CA LEU A 200 -5.94 -21.90 -14.27
C LEU A 200 -4.48 -22.07 -13.85
N LYS A 201 -3.65 -21.02 -13.97
CA LYS A 201 -2.23 -21.05 -13.57
C LYS A 201 -1.99 -21.25 -12.07
N ARG A 202 -3.03 -21.14 -11.24
CA ARG A 202 -2.95 -21.15 -9.78
C ARG A 202 -3.72 -22.28 -9.12
N LEU A 203 -4.54 -23.00 -9.87
CA LEU A 203 -5.20 -24.22 -9.42
C LEU A 203 -4.23 -25.42 -9.40
N THR A 204 -4.51 -26.38 -8.52
CA THR A 204 -3.84 -27.70 -8.54
C THR A 204 -4.18 -28.46 -9.82
N ASP A 205 -3.38 -29.47 -10.17
CA ASP A 205 -3.64 -30.27 -11.38
C ASP A 205 -5.02 -30.94 -11.36
N ALA A 206 -5.45 -31.42 -10.18
CA ALA A 206 -6.78 -32.03 -9.99
C ALA A 206 -7.92 -31.03 -10.23
N ALA A 207 -7.83 -29.84 -9.65
CA ALA A 207 -8.83 -28.79 -9.85
C ALA A 207 -8.85 -28.29 -11.30
N ARG A 208 -7.69 -28.17 -11.97
CA ARG A 208 -7.60 -27.76 -13.38
C ARG A 208 -8.27 -28.72 -14.36
N HIS A 209 -8.35 -30.02 -14.04
CA HIS A 209 -9.01 -31.00 -14.93
C HIS A 209 -10.53 -30.99 -14.81
N THR A 210 -11.05 -30.31 -13.79
CA THR A 210 -12.48 -30.27 -13.46
C THR A 210 -13.13 -28.95 -13.88
N LEU A 211 -12.35 -27.86 -13.97
CA LEU A 211 -12.77 -26.54 -14.45
C LEU A 211 -12.79 -26.47 -15.98
#